data_AF-A0A5Q0N277-F1
#
_entry.id   AF-A0A5Q0N277-F1
#
_cell.length_a   1.000
_cell.length_b   1.000
_cell.length_c   1.000
_cell.angle_alpha   90.00
_cell.angle_beta   90.00
_cell.angle_gamma   90.00
#
_symmetry.space_group_name_H-M   'P 1'
#
loop_
_entity.id
_entity.type
_entity.pdbx_description
1 polymer ?
#
loop_
_entity_poly.entity_id
_entity_poly.type
_entity_poly.pdbx_seq_one_letter_code
_entity_poly.pdbx_strand_id
1 'polypeptide(L)'
;NLINLSDYDIFMSFTYLLINNKKSIFNNYSIYSNLSSKVIRNINSKSNGPTTIEEEKWKIILGKKGPMQYAHQLAIKHINSNKPVTYKIINEILAYCNISITEEILNSLIKVPSIVIKDLDKKESKNLIIDNIGTPSSKIQIPGVYIFKHKKTGEKYVGSSSQLALRLNRHLNYISKPTGKFLPVLYKDKKTKFNLEIIPLVNNYKFRSEIVLEQYYLLDPSYNLNTVKVVNNPSGSNAKSLFMYNRDKTILYYSSTQQIDFIKNLNISHFTFSKHLKNGSYYLGKYLFSRELKLNAKVKDITLLELALQLEKDRKLFNKNKPLNSLSRSVLMCWAQDNNSVTTIKEEGIQEILFFSIGKCVEYLRSKDLPATQTTLVKYINTGNSYYGYILKYV
;
A
#
# COMPACT_ATOMS: atom_id res chain seq x y z
N ASN A 1 -4.97 25.40 -44.54
CA ASN A 1 -3.54 25.13 -44.28
C ASN A 1 -3.33 25.14 -42.78
N LEU A 2 -2.78 24.16 -42.09
CA LEU A 2 -2.46 22.75 -42.33
C LEU A 2 -1.92 22.27 -40.96
N ILE A 3 -2.23 21.03 -40.61
CA ILE A 3 -2.15 20.34 -39.31
C ILE A 3 -0.71 19.91 -38.90
N ASN A 4 -0.41 19.80 -37.58
CA ASN A 4 0.05 18.57 -36.82
C ASN A 4 0.71 18.96 -35.45
N LEU A 5 0.30 18.55 -34.23
CA LEU A 5 0.05 17.26 -33.52
C LEU A 5 1.29 16.52 -32.97
N SER A 6 1.34 16.38 -31.61
CA SER A 6 1.89 15.31 -30.73
C SER A 6 2.47 15.96 -29.45
N ASP A 7 2.02 15.79 -28.20
CA ASP A 7 1.60 14.59 -27.46
C ASP A 7 0.85 14.97 -26.16
N TYR A 8 -0.49 14.98 -26.13
CA TYR A 8 -1.23 15.09 -24.85
C TYR A 8 -2.52 14.25 -24.74
N ASP A 9 -2.72 13.25 -25.60
CA ASP A 9 -3.93 12.40 -25.61
C ASP A 9 -3.66 10.89 -25.43
N ILE A 10 -3.11 10.47 -24.28
CA ILE A 10 -2.98 9.03 -23.96
C ILE A 10 -3.65 8.59 -22.64
N PHE A 11 -4.24 9.48 -21.82
CA PHE A 11 -4.88 9.04 -20.56
C PHE A 11 -6.42 9.10 -20.49
N MET A 12 -7.13 9.49 -21.56
CA MET A 12 -8.59 9.67 -21.53
C MET A 12 -9.41 8.84 -22.54
N SER A 13 -8.91 7.69 -23.02
CA SER A 13 -9.65 6.85 -24.00
C SER A 13 -10.00 5.42 -23.56
N PHE A 14 -9.42 4.85 -22.49
CA PHE A 14 -9.65 3.44 -22.16
C PHE A 14 -10.91 3.12 -21.35
N THR A 15 -11.66 4.12 -20.89
CA THR A 15 -12.89 3.90 -20.08
C THR A 15 -14.19 3.97 -20.87
N TYR A 16 -14.19 4.39 -22.14
CA TYR A 16 -15.42 4.61 -22.91
C TYR A 16 -15.75 3.48 -23.92
N LEU A 17 -14.86 2.51 -24.14
CA LEU A 17 -14.98 1.51 -25.21
C LEU A 17 -15.15 0.05 -24.72
N LEU A 18 -15.86 -0.16 -23.61
CA LEU A 18 -16.24 -1.51 -23.13
C LEU A 18 -17.72 -1.64 -22.75
N ILE A 19 -18.59 -0.71 -23.15
CA ILE A 19 -20.04 -0.78 -22.82
C ILE A 19 -20.89 -1.38 -23.94
N ASN A 20 -20.41 -1.46 -25.19
CA ASN A 20 -21.20 -2.08 -26.26
C ASN A 20 -20.50 -3.30 -26.84
N ASN A 21 -20.72 -4.46 -26.20
CA ASN A 21 -20.97 -5.71 -26.90
C ASN A 21 -21.57 -6.73 -25.94
N LYS A 22 -22.89 -6.88 -26.01
CA LYS A 22 -23.59 -8.06 -25.51
C LYS A 22 -23.15 -9.26 -26.34
N LYS A 23 -22.53 -10.26 -25.72
CA LYS A 23 -22.81 -11.66 -26.00
C LYS A 23 -22.50 -12.52 -24.77
N SER A 24 -23.48 -13.35 -24.44
CA SER A 24 -23.51 -14.37 -23.40
C SER A 24 -22.45 -15.44 -23.65
N ILE A 25 -21.69 -15.81 -22.60
CA ILE A 25 -21.17 -17.17 -22.43
C ILE A 25 -21.31 -17.54 -20.95
N PHE A 26 -22.38 -18.30 -20.66
CA PHE A 26 -22.46 -19.16 -19.49
C PHE A 26 -21.51 -20.37 -19.65
N ASN A 27 -21.16 -20.97 -18.52
CA ASN A 27 -20.46 -22.24 -18.31
C ASN A 27 -18.92 -22.23 -18.30
N ASN A 28 -18.36 -22.19 -17.08
CA ASN A 28 -17.53 -23.28 -16.53
C ASN A 28 -17.16 -22.97 -15.07
N TYR A 29 -18.14 -23.13 -14.18
CA TYR A 29 -17.87 -23.37 -12.77
C TYR A 29 -17.63 -24.88 -12.60
N SER A 30 -16.65 -25.25 -11.76
CA SER A 30 -16.32 -26.62 -11.28
C SER A 30 -15.13 -27.39 -11.88
N ILE A 31 -13.93 -26.80 -12.03
CA ILE A 31 -12.69 -27.64 -12.18
C ILE A 31 -11.49 -27.22 -11.30
N TYR A 32 -11.43 -25.99 -10.75
CA TYR A 32 -10.17 -25.49 -10.16
C TYR A 32 -9.95 -25.71 -8.65
N SER A 33 -10.79 -26.44 -7.93
CA SER A 33 -10.54 -26.80 -6.51
C SER A 33 -9.71 -28.08 -6.32
N ASN A 34 -9.42 -28.85 -7.38
CA ASN A 34 -8.74 -30.15 -7.26
C ASN A 34 -7.27 -30.16 -7.72
N LEU A 35 -6.71 -29.05 -8.22
CA LEU A 35 -5.30 -28.98 -8.62
C LEU A 35 -4.36 -28.56 -7.48
N SER A 36 -4.83 -27.88 -6.44
CA SER A 36 -3.97 -27.47 -5.32
C SER A 36 -3.68 -28.60 -4.32
N SER A 37 -4.56 -29.61 -4.22
CA SER A 37 -4.39 -30.73 -3.30
C SER A 37 -3.47 -31.84 -3.84
N LYS A 38 -3.36 -31.98 -5.17
CA LYS A 38 -2.48 -32.98 -5.81
C LYS A 38 -1.00 -32.60 -5.79
N VAL A 39 -0.66 -31.32 -5.78
CA VAL A 39 0.75 -30.86 -5.73
C VAL A 39 1.38 -31.07 -4.33
N ILE A 40 0.56 -31.14 -3.27
CA ILE A 40 1.07 -31.21 -1.89
C ILE A 40 1.39 -32.65 -1.42
N ARG A 41 0.86 -33.69 -2.09
CA ARG A 41 1.14 -35.09 -1.67
C ARG A 41 2.51 -35.64 -2.08
N ASN A 42 3.30 -34.93 -2.87
CA ASN A 42 4.62 -35.40 -3.33
C ASN A 42 5.82 -34.77 -2.59
N ILE A 43 5.64 -34.14 -1.43
CA ILE A 43 6.74 -33.45 -0.71
C ILE A 43 7.51 -34.38 0.25
N ASN A 44 7.21 -35.68 0.32
CA ASN A 44 8.05 -36.64 1.05
C ASN A 44 9.13 -37.30 0.16
N SER A 45 9.80 -36.53 -0.69
CA SER A 45 11.04 -36.96 -1.34
C SER A 45 12.16 -36.00 -0.98
N LYS A 46 13.17 -36.55 -0.27
CA LYS A 46 14.40 -35.90 0.18
C LYS A 46 15.01 -35.01 -0.90
N SER A 47 14.94 -33.70 -0.70
CA SER A 47 15.87 -32.73 -1.29
C SER A 47 16.08 -31.60 -0.28
N ASN A 48 17.34 -31.22 -0.04
CA ASN A 48 17.76 -30.19 0.92
C ASN A 48 16.81 -28.99 0.94
N GLY A 49 15.95 -28.95 1.95
CA GLY A 49 14.99 -27.87 2.18
C GLY A 49 15.69 -26.61 2.69
N PRO A 50 15.04 -25.44 2.55
CA PRO A 50 15.52 -24.20 3.14
C PRO A 50 15.75 -24.36 4.65
N THR A 51 16.78 -23.72 5.17
CA THR A 51 17.05 -23.71 6.63
C THR A 51 15.89 -23.09 7.40
N THR A 52 15.71 -23.40 8.69
CA THR A 52 14.60 -22.89 9.53
C THR A 52 14.44 -21.36 9.47
N ILE A 53 15.56 -20.63 9.38
CA ILE A 53 15.61 -19.16 9.24
C ILE A 53 15.08 -18.71 7.87
N GLU A 54 15.39 -19.45 6.83
CA GLU A 54 15.00 -19.17 5.45
C GLU A 54 13.51 -19.44 5.22
N GLU A 55 12.98 -20.49 5.86
CA GLU A 55 11.54 -20.71 5.95
C GLU A 55 10.79 -19.55 6.62
N GLU A 56 11.35 -18.96 7.68
CA GLU A 56 10.75 -17.79 8.34
C GLU A 56 10.77 -16.54 7.45
N LYS A 57 11.88 -16.28 6.75
CA LYS A 57 11.97 -15.16 5.79
C LYS A 57 10.94 -15.32 4.67
N TRP A 58 10.79 -16.53 4.13
CA TRP A 58 9.77 -16.82 3.12
C TRP A 58 8.35 -16.71 3.64
N LYS A 59 8.08 -17.08 4.91
CA LYS A 59 6.78 -16.85 5.55
C LYS A 59 6.46 -15.36 5.51
N ILE A 60 7.36 -14.49 5.97
CA ILE A 60 7.16 -13.03 5.97
C ILE A 60 6.91 -12.48 4.55
N ILE A 61 7.72 -12.89 3.57
CA ILE A 61 7.62 -12.46 2.16
C ILE A 61 6.28 -12.84 1.53
N LEU A 62 5.74 -14.00 1.90
CA LEU A 62 4.42 -14.46 1.46
C LEU A 62 3.27 -13.88 2.29
N GLY A 63 3.57 -12.93 3.19
CA GLY A 63 2.58 -12.33 4.07
C GLY A 63 2.07 -13.29 5.15
N LYS A 64 2.91 -14.20 5.64
CA LYS A 64 2.56 -15.21 6.63
C LYS A 64 3.41 -15.00 7.89
N LYS A 65 2.77 -14.94 9.07
CA LYS A 65 3.44 -15.05 10.36
C LYS A 65 2.83 -16.25 11.12
N GLY A 66 3.68 -17.09 11.70
CA GLY A 66 3.25 -18.24 12.51
C GLY A 66 2.91 -19.53 11.73
N PRO A 67 2.50 -20.61 12.43
CA PRO A 67 2.08 -21.87 11.80
C PRO A 67 0.84 -21.62 10.92
N MET A 68 0.84 -22.21 9.71
CA MET A 68 -0.09 -21.99 8.58
C MET A 68 -1.57 -21.71 8.95
N GLN A 69 -1.90 -20.51 9.40
CA GLN A 69 -3.29 -20.06 9.57
C GLN A 69 -3.51 -18.85 8.68
N TYR A 70 -4.50 -18.96 7.79
CA TYR A 70 -4.88 -17.87 6.92
C TYR A 70 -5.47 -16.73 7.76
N ALA A 71 -5.23 -15.47 7.38
CA ALA A 71 -5.76 -14.30 8.12
C ALA A 71 -7.27 -14.40 8.40
N HIS A 72 -8.04 -14.98 7.48
CA HIS A 72 -9.49 -15.20 7.68
C HIS A 72 -9.78 -16.22 8.80
N GLN A 73 -8.95 -17.25 8.97
CA GLN A 73 -9.09 -18.21 10.06
C GLN A 73 -8.74 -17.57 11.40
N LEU A 74 -7.70 -16.74 11.45
CA LEU A 74 -7.34 -15.97 12.64
C LEU A 74 -8.47 -15.02 13.06
N ALA A 75 -9.04 -14.29 12.10
CA ALA A 75 -10.18 -13.41 12.35
C ALA A 75 -11.40 -14.19 12.87
N ILE A 76 -11.78 -15.30 12.23
CA ILE A 76 -12.91 -16.13 12.66
C ILE A 76 -12.65 -16.74 14.05
N LYS A 77 -11.44 -17.26 14.30
CA LYS A 77 -11.06 -17.81 15.60
C LYS A 77 -11.17 -16.75 16.70
N HIS A 78 -10.75 -15.53 16.42
CA HIS A 78 -10.87 -14.43 17.38
C HIS A 78 -12.32 -14.03 17.62
N ILE A 79 -13.12 -13.85 16.56
CA ILE A 79 -14.56 -13.55 16.68
C ILE A 79 -15.26 -14.61 17.56
N ASN A 80 -14.98 -15.89 17.32
CA ASN A 80 -15.55 -17.00 18.09
C ASN A 80 -15.04 -17.06 19.53
N SER A 81 -13.92 -16.41 19.85
CA SER A 81 -13.35 -16.40 21.20
C SER A 81 -14.04 -15.40 22.14
N ASN A 82 -14.83 -14.46 21.62
CA ASN A 82 -15.47 -13.37 22.37
C ASN A 82 -14.51 -12.55 23.27
N LYS A 83 -13.21 -12.57 22.97
CA LYS A 83 -12.21 -11.76 23.68
C LYS A 83 -12.13 -10.35 23.08
N PRO A 84 -11.72 -9.34 23.87
CA PRO A 84 -11.49 -8.00 23.33
C PRO A 84 -10.39 -8.01 22.26
N VAL A 85 -10.56 -7.18 21.25
CA VAL A 85 -9.57 -6.99 20.18
C VAL A 85 -8.36 -6.26 20.76
N THR A 86 -7.17 -6.83 20.54
CA THR A 86 -5.90 -6.23 20.97
C THR A 86 -4.99 -5.95 19.76
N TYR A 87 -4.01 -5.07 19.94
CA TYR A 87 -3.04 -4.75 18.87
C TYR A 87 -2.27 -5.99 18.40
N LYS A 88 -1.99 -6.96 19.28
CA LYS A 88 -1.32 -8.22 18.94
C LYS A 88 -2.11 -9.02 17.91
N ILE A 89 -3.42 -9.13 18.11
CA ILE A 89 -4.32 -9.86 17.21
C ILE A 89 -4.42 -9.14 15.85
N ILE A 90 -4.51 -7.81 15.86
CA ILE A 90 -4.49 -7.03 14.63
C ILE A 90 -3.17 -7.23 13.87
N ASN A 91 -2.03 -7.20 14.54
CA ASN A 91 -0.72 -7.43 13.93
C ASN A 91 -0.59 -8.83 13.34
N GLU A 92 -1.14 -9.85 13.99
CA GLU A 92 -1.18 -11.22 13.46
C GLU A 92 -2.02 -11.29 12.18
N ILE A 93 -3.22 -10.71 12.19
CA ILE A 93 -4.14 -10.73 11.05
C ILE A 93 -3.61 -9.88 9.89
N LEU A 94 -2.98 -8.73 10.16
CA LEU A 94 -2.48 -7.80 9.15
C LEU A 94 -1.01 -7.99 8.77
N ALA A 95 -0.36 -9.06 9.27
CA ALA A 95 1.00 -9.40 8.88
C ALA A 95 1.15 -9.53 7.36
N TYR A 96 0.12 -10.00 6.66
CA TYR A 96 0.13 -10.12 5.19
C TYR A 96 0.12 -8.77 4.44
N CYS A 97 -0.28 -7.69 5.12
CA CYS A 97 -0.20 -6.32 4.62
C CYS A 97 1.11 -5.63 4.99
N ASN A 98 2.04 -6.32 5.68
CA ASN A 98 3.22 -5.72 6.29
C ASN A 98 2.89 -4.52 7.19
N ILE A 99 1.78 -4.62 7.94
CA ILE A 99 1.35 -3.62 8.92
C ILE A 99 1.62 -4.18 10.30
N SER A 100 2.34 -3.40 11.12
CA SER A 100 2.56 -3.68 12.53
C SER A 100 2.37 -2.39 13.32
N ILE A 101 1.57 -2.44 14.37
CA ILE A 101 1.22 -1.31 15.23
C ILE A 101 1.54 -1.60 16.70
N THR A 102 1.63 -0.54 17.49
CA THR A 102 1.72 -0.62 18.95
C THR A 102 0.34 -0.46 19.60
N GLU A 103 0.28 -0.67 20.91
CA GLU A 103 -0.93 -0.46 21.69
C GLU A 103 -1.37 1.01 21.70
N GLU A 104 -0.43 1.94 21.79
CA GLU A 104 -0.69 3.38 21.75
C GLU A 104 -1.31 3.78 20.42
N ILE A 105 -0.80 3.23 19.31
CA ILE A 105 -1.37 3.48 17.98
C ILE A 105 -2.81 2.97 17.92
N LEU A 106 -3.09 1.74 18.36
CA LEU A 106 -4.47 1.23 18.37
C LEU A 106 -5.39 2.12 19.20
N ASN A 107 -4.97 2.46 20.41
CA ASN A 107 -5.73 3.30 21.33
C ASN A 107 -5.98 4.71 20.78
N SER A 108 -5.02 5.27 20.03
CA SER A 108 -5.19 6.56 19.37
C SER A 108 -6.22 6.50 18.23
N LEU A 109 -6.28 5.38 17.50
CA LEU A 109 -7.18 5.20 16.36
C LEU A 109 -8.63 4.97 16.79
N ILE A 110 -8.87 4.16 17.82
CA ILE A 110 -10.23 3.87 18.31
C ILE A 110 -10.88 5.07 19.00
N LYS A 111 -10.09 6.07 19.43
CA LYS A 111 -10.55 7.30 20.08
C LYS A 111 -10.80 8.44 19.10
N VAL A 112 -10.56 8.25 17.80
CA VAL A 112 -10.78 9.29 16.80
C VAL A 112 -12.27 9.67 16.77
N PRO A 113 -12.61 10.98 16.81
CA PRO A 113 -14.00 11.41 16.75
C PRO A 113 -14.72 10.91 15.49
N SER A 114 -15.94 10.41 15.69
CA SER A 114 -16.84 9.98 14.62
C SER A 114 -17.94 11.01 14.38
N ILE A 115 -18.35 11.17 13.13
CA ILE A 115 -19.50 11.98 12.73
C ILE A 115 -20.66 11.04 12.43
N VAL A 116 -21.78 11.20 13.14
CA VAL A 116 -22.97 10.35 12.97
C VAL A 116 -24.06 11.10 12.22
N ILE A 117 -24.44 10.58 11.06
CA ILE A 117 -25.46 11.12 10.18
C ILE A 117 -26.67 10.19 10.22
N LYS A 118 -27.76 10.68 10.81
CA LYS A 118 -29.00 9.91 10.97
C LYS A 118 -29.90 9.94 9.73
N ASP A 119 -29.82 10.97 8.90
CA ASP A 119 -30.73 11.15 7.76
C ASP A 119 -29.95 11.50 6.50
N LEU A 120 -29.74 10.53 5.61
CA LEU A 120 -28.86 10.67 4.45
C LEU A 120 -29.46 11.40 3.25
N ASP A 121 -30.76 11.75 3.29
CA ASP A 121 -31.43 12.42 2.17
C ASP A 121 -31.43 13.95 2.30
N LYS A 122 -31.21 14.44 3.52
CA LYS A 122 -31.18 15.87 3.82
C LYS A 122 -29.98 16.59 3.20
N LYS A 123 -30.21 17.85 2.80
CA LYS A 123 -29.15 18.70 2.24
C LYS A 123 -28.09 19.02 3.30
N GLU A 124 -28.52 19.22 4.54
CA GLU A 124 -27.67 19.46 5.71
C GLU A 124 -26.70 18.29 5.92
N SER A 125 -27.17 17.05 5.76
CA SER A 125 -26.32 15.87 5.86
C SER A 125 -25.28 15.80 4.76
N LYS A 126 -25.63 16.21 3.53
CA LYS A 126 -24.65 16.28 2.44
C LYS A 126 -23.58 17.33 2.72
N ASN A 127 -23.99 18.50 3.21
CA ASN A 127 -23.07 19.56 3.61
C ASN A 127 -22.14 19.08 4.73
N LEU A 128 -22.68 18.43 5.76
CA LEU A 128 -21.89 17.87 6.86
C LEU A 128 -20.83 16.85 6.37
N ILE A 129 -21.16 16.03 5.37
CA ILE A 129 -20.17 15.13 4.75
C ILE A 129 -19.09 15.96 4.05
N ILE A 130 -19.48 16.91 3.21
CA ILE A 130 -18.54 17.73 2.43
C ILE A 130 -17.60 18.53 3.36
N ASP A 131 -18.13 19.11 4.43
CA ASP A 131 -17.37 19.93 5.37
C ASP A 131 -16.30 19.11 6.11
N ASN A 132 -16.52 17.81 6.30
CA ASN A 132 -15.61 16.96 7.07
C ASN A 132 -14.65 16.12 6.22
N ILE A 133 -15.05 15.72 5.02
CA ILE A 133 -14.22 14.84 4.16
C ILE A 133 -13.99 15.38 2.75
N GLY A 134 -14.52 16.55 2.42
CA GLY A 134 -14.43 17.18 1.10
C GLY A 134 -15.39 16.57 0.07
N THR A 135 -15.19 16.98 -1.19
CA THR A 135 -15.93 16.47 -2.34
C THR A 135 -15.15 15.36 -3.04
N PRO A 136 -15.81 14.52 -3.88
CA PRO A 136 -15.11 13.52 -4.68
C PRO A 136 -14.02 14.09 -5.61
N SER A 137 -14.11 15.37 -5.96
CA SER A 137 -13.16 16.09 -6.81
C SER A 137 -12.12 16.91 -6.02
N SER A 138 -12.16 16.89 -4.68
CA SER A 138 -11.19 17.61 -3.85
C SER A 138 -9.76 17.20 -4.17
N LYS A 139 -8.87 18.19 -4.29
CA LYS A 139 -7.43 17.97 -4.54
C LYS A 139 -6.78 17.16 -3.42
N ILE A 140 -7.18 17.43 -2.18
CA ILE A 140 -6.77 16.67 -1.00
C ILE A 140 -7.88 15.68 -0.69
N GLN A 141 -7.52 14.39 -0.62
CA GLN A 141 -8.45 13.32 -0.30
C GLN A 141 -8.23 12.89 1.15
N ILE A 142 -9.32 12.80 1.92
CA ILE A 142 -9.27 12.44 3.33
C ILE A 142 -9.44 10.91 3.48
N PRO A 143 -8.48 10.22 4.13
CA PRO A 143 -8.59 8.80 4.43
C PRO A 143 -9.45 8.56 5.68
N GLY A 144 -9.98 7.35 5.83
CA GLY A 144 -10.64 6.92 7.06
C GLY A 144 -11.63 5.79 6.88
N VAL A 145 -12.53 5.66 7.85
CA VAL A 145 -13.50 4.56 7.96
C VAL A 145 -14.92 5.10 7.88
N TYR A 146 -15.82 4.31 7.30
CA TYR A 146 -17.24 4.59 7.28
C TYR A 146 -18.04 3.35 7.69
N ILE A 147 -19.08 3.57 8.49
CA ILE A 147 -19.93 2.51 9.05
C ILE A 147 -21.39 2.81 8.72
N PHE A 148 -22.06 1.87 8.06
CA PHE A 148 -23.49 1.92 7.87
C PHE A 148 -24.18 1.03 8.90
N LYS A 149 -25.14 1.57 9.64
CA LYS A 149 -25.99 0.82 10.58
C LYS A 149 -27.44 0.88 10.14
N HIS A 150 -28.04 -0.27 9.87
CA HIS A 150 -29.45 -0.34 9.52
C HIS A 150 -30.31 0.04 10.74
N LYS A 151 -31.22 1.01 10.59
CA LYS A 151 -32.01 1.60 11.69
C LYS A 151 -32.91 0.59 12.39
N LYS A 152 -33.55 -0.31 11.62
CA LYS A 152 -34.48 -1.32 12.15
C LYS A 152 -33.78 -2.56 12.70
N THR A 153 -32.97 -3.25 11.89
CA THR A 153 -32.32 -4.52 12.26
C THR A 153 -31.07 -4.33 13.12
N GLY A 154 -30.48 -3.14 13.15
CA GLY A 154 -29.22 -2.88 13.87
C GLY A 154 -27.97 -3.45 13.19
N GLU A 155 -28.13 -4.13 12.06
CA GLU A 155 -27.05 -4.73 11.27
C GLU A 155 -26.06 -3.67 10.80
N LYS A 156 -24.76 -3.99 10.85
CA LYS A 156 -23.70 -3.05 10.54
C LYS A 156 -22.83 -3.51 9.38
N TYR A 157 -22.39 -2.55 8.58
CA TYR A 157 -21.34 -2.67 7.58
C TYR A 157 -20.24 -1.66 7.89
N VAL A 158 -18.98 -2.07 7.83
CA VAL A 158 -17.81 -1.19 7.89
C VAL A 158 -17.00 -1.28 6.59
N GLY A 159 -16.41 -0.16 6.18
CA GLY A 159 -15.36 -0.15 5.17
C GLY A 159 -14.41 1.02 5.36
N SER A 160 -13.21 0.90 4.81
CA SER A 160 -12.24 2.01 4.75
C SER A 160 -11.99 2.50 3.33
N SER A 161 -11.40 3.69 3.24
CA SER A 161 -10.88 4.23 1.99
C SER A 161 -9.78 5.23 2.29
N SER A 162 -8.75 5.27 1.44
CA SER A 162 -7.81 6.40 1.39
C SER A 162 -8.43 7.65 0.77
N GLN A 163 -9.61 7.51 0.17
CA GLN A 163 -10.40 8.57 -0.46
C GLN A 163 -11.86 8.41 -0.03
N LEU A 164 -12.21 8.90 1.17
CA LEU A 164 -13.54 8.70 1.76
C LEU A 164 -14.64 9.32 0.90
N ALA A 165 -14.47 10.58 0.46
CA ALA A 165 -15.49 11.30 -0.29
C ALA A 165 -15.85 10.56 -1.58
N LEU A 166 -14.84 10.11 -2.33
CA LEU A 166 -15.05 9.32 -3.54
C LEU A 166 -15.78 8.00 -3.25
N ARG A 167 -15.37 7.27 -2.21
CA ARG A 167 -15.99 5.96 -1.87
C ARG A 167 -17.43 6.11 -1.42
N LEU A 168 -17.71 7.05 -0.53
CA LEU A 168 -19.07 7.30 -0.02
C LEU A 168 -19.99 7.80 -1.12
N ASN A 169 -19.51 8.68 -2.02
CA ASN A 169 -20.27 9.13 -3.17
C ASN A 169 -20.75 7.97 -4.05
N ARG A 170 -19.93 6.93 -4.23
CA ARG A 170 -20.32 5.74 -4.99
C ARG A 170 -21.45 4.95 -4.32
N HIS A 171 -21.45 4.85 -3.00
CA HIS A 171 -22.50 4.16 -2.25
C HIS A 171 -23.79 4.99 -2.21
N LEU A 172 -23.68 6.27 -1.87
CA LEU A 172 -24.83 7.17 -1.67
C LEU A 172 -25.58 7.50 -2.97
N ASN A 173 -24.90 7.41 -4.12
CA ASN A 173 -25.47 7.61 -5.45
C ASN A 173 -25.69 6.30 -6.22
N TYR A 174 -25.57 5.15 -5.55
CA TYR A 174 -25.84 3.84 -6.15
C TYR A 174 -25.03 3.54 -7.43
N ILE A 175 -23.76 4.00 -7.49
CA ILE A 175 -22.86 3.81 -8.64
C ILE A 175 -22.20 2.42 -8.64
N SER A 176 -22.04 1.82 -7.45
CA SER A 176 -21.39 0.51 -7.30
C SER A 176 -22.25 -0.65 -7.82
N LYS A 177 -21.65 -1.79 -8.18
CA LYS A 177 -22.44 -3.01 -8.46
C LYS A 177 -22.96 -3.58 -7.13
N PRO A 178 -24.26 -3.96 -7.03
CA PRO A 178 -24.84 -4.49 -5.80
C PRO A 178 -24.35 -5.92 -5.53
N THR A 179 -23.15 -6.04 -4.95
CA THR A 179 -22.47 -7.31 -4.67
C THR A 179 -22.20 -7.45 -3.17
N GLY A 180 -21.96 -8.68 -2.70
CA GLY A 180 -21.83 -8.98 -1.27
C GLY A 180 -23.16 -8.91 -0.52
N LYS A 181 -23.13 -8.74 0.80
CA LYS A 181 -24.36 -8.60 1.62
C LYS A 181 -24.85 -7.15 1.71
N PHE A 182 -23.94 -6.20 1.96
CA PHE A 182 -24.31 -4.81 2.23
C PHE A 182 -24.99 -4.08 1.07
N LEU A 183 -24.38 -4.05 -0.13
CA LEU A 183 -24.88 -3.22 -1.22
C LEU A 183 -26.28 -3.65 -1.71
N PRO A 184 -26.61 -4.95 -1.84
CA PRO A 184 -27.98 -5.35 -2.13
C PRO A 184 -29.00 -4.82 -1.12
N VAL A 185 -28.70 -4.88 0.18
CA VAL A 185 -29.58 -4.35 1.25
C VAL A 185 -29.70 -2.83 1.14
N LEU A 186 -28.58 -2.11 0.96
CA LEU A 186 -28.58 -0.65 0.77
C LEU A 186 -29.45 -0.22 -0.43
N TYR A 187 -29.41 -0.97 -1.54
CA TYR A 187 -30.15 -0.64 -2.76
C TYR A 187 -31.64 -0.93 -2.64
N LYS A 188 -31.97 -2.03 -1.97
CA LYS A 188 -33.34 -2.46 -1.69
C LYS A 188 -34.03 -1.51 -0.71
N ASP A 189 -33.43 -1.31 0.45
CA ASP A 189 -34.05 -0.60 1.58
C ASP A 189 -33.84 0.92 1.51
N LYS A 190 -32.93 1.37 0.62
CA LYS A 190 -32.50 2.75 0.42
C LYS A 190 -31.70 3.31 1.60
N LYS A 191 -30.86 4.30 1.31
CA LYS A 191 -30.00 4.97 2.30
C LYS A 191 -30.75 5.60 3.48
N THR A 192 -32.03 5.95 3.34
CA THR A 192 -32.86 6.49 4.43
C THR A 192 -33.03 5.53 5.60
N LYS A 193 -32.89 4.22 5.37
CA LYS A 193 -33.00 3.18 6.41
C LYS A 193 -31.69 2.95 7.16
N PHE A 194 -30.65 3.71 6.85
CA PHE A 194 -29.34 3.59 7.49
C PHE A 194 -28.95 4.88 8.22
N ASN A 195 -28.22 4.71 9.32
CA ASN A 195 -27.35 5.74 9.85
C ASN A 195 -25.96 5.54 9.25
N LEU A 196 -25.26 6.63 8.95
CA LEU A 196 -23.88 6.62 8.50
C LEU A 196 -23.00 7.23 9.58
N GLU A 197 -21.99 6.51 10.01
CA GLU A 197 -20.93 7.01 10.87
C GLU A 197 -19.65 7.14 10.04
N ILE A 198 -18.97 8.28 10.13
CA ILE A 198 -17.74 8.58 9.38
C ILE A 198 -16.65 8.91 10.39
N ILE A 199 -15.50 8.25 10.28
CA ILE A 199 -14.33 8.48 11.12
C ILE A 199 -13.20 8.98 10.20
N PRO A 200 -13.08 10.30 10.01
CA PRO A 200 -12.05 10.88 9.16
C PRO A 200 -10.69 10.88 9.88
N LEU A 201 -9.65 10.39 9.20
CA LEU A 201 -8.29 10.31 9.73
C LEU A 201 -7.44 11.48 9.23
N VAL A 202 -7.87 12.71 9.53
CA VAL A 202 -7.24 13.94 9.01
C VAL A 202 -5.83 14.16 9.61
N ASN A 203 -5.71 14.03 10.93
CA ASN A 203 -4.47 14.37 11.66
C ASN A 203 -3.63 13.15 12.05
N ASN A 204 -4.18 11.93 11.96
CA ASN A 204 -3.57 10.70 12.46
C ASN A 204 -3.19 9.70 11.35
N TYR A 205 -2.96 10.21 10.14
CA TYR A 205 -2.56 9.38 9.00
C TYR A 205 -1.04 9.26 8.88
N LYS A 206 -0.44 8.43 9.74
CA LYS A 206 1.01 8.12 9.67
C LYS A 206 1.32 7.00 8.68
N PHE A 207 0.38 6.07 8.52
CA PHE A 207 0.46 4.92 7.63
C PHE A 207 -0.96 4.62 7.14
N ARG A 208 -1.20 3.39 6.66
CA ARG A 208 -2.51 2.86 6.28
C ARG A 208 -3.43 2.62 7.50
N SER A 209 -3.60 3.65 8.32
CA SER A 209 -4.37 3.66 9.56
C SER A 209 -5.84 3.27 9.35
N GLU A 210 -6.38 3.58 8.17
CA GLU A 210 -7.74 3.24 7.76
C GLU A 210 -7.96 1.72 7.69
N ILE A 211 -6.93 0.97 7.26
CA ILE A 211 -6.98 -0.50 7.23
C ILE A 211 -7.02 -1.08 8.64
N VAL A 212 -6.19 -0.54 9.54
CA VAL A 212 -6.10 -1.02 10.92
C VAL A 212 -7.43 -0.82 11.62
N LEU A 213 -8.02 0.36 11.47
CA LEU A 213 -9.29 0.69 12.09
C LEU A 213 -10.46 -0.12 11.48
N GLU A 214 -10.49 -0.34 10.16
CA GLU A 214 -11.46 -1.27 9.56
C GLU A 214 -11.29 -2.68 10.11
N GLN A 215 -10.06 -3.20 10.20
CA GLN A 215 -9.82 -4.54 10.71
C GLN A 215 -10.28 -4.69 12.17
N TYR A 216 -10.09 -3.67 13.01
CA TYR A 216 -10.61 -3.65 14.38
C TYR A 216 -12.13 -3.86 14.40
N TYR A 217 -12.88 -3.10 13.61
CA TYR A 217 -14.34 -3.23 13.55
C TYR A 217 -14.80 -4.55 12.92
N LEU A 218 -14.09 -5.09 11.92
CA LEU A 218 -14.45 -6.37 11.32
C LEU A 218 -14.44 -7.54 12.31
N LEU A 219 -13.67 -7.42 13.39
CA LEU A 219 -13.59 -8.42 14.45
C LEU A 219 -14.73 -8.33 15.47
N ASP A 220 -15.54 -7.27 15.44
CA ASP A 220 -16.80 -7.21 16.17
C ASP A 220 -17.89 -7.98 15.39
N PRO A 221 -18.53 -8.99 16.00
CA PRO A 221 -19.55 -9.81 15.34
C PRO A 221 -20.78 -9.01 14.88
N SER A 222 -21.04 -7.83 15.44
CA SER A 222 -22.15 -6.95 15.03
C SER A 222 -22.00 -6.38 13.61
N TYR A 223 -20.80 -6.42 13.03
CA TYR A 223 -20.53 -6.05 11.63
C TYR A 223 -20.86 -7.20 10.67
N ASN A 224 -22.13 -7.61 10.66
CA ASN A 224 -22.63 -8.81 9.98
C ASN A 224 -22.98 -8.62 8.50
N LEU A 225 -23.02 -7.37 8.00
CA LEU A 225 -23.16 -7.06 6.58
C LEU A 225 -21.82 -7.16 5.82
N ASN A 226 -20.69 -7.28 6.53
CA ASN A 226 -19.39 -7.62 5.95
C ASN A 226 -19.30 -9.14 5.73
N THR A 227 -19.19 -9.56 4.47
CA THR A 227 -19.01 -10.98 4.12
C THR A 227 -17.61 -11.48 4.47
N VAL A 228 -16.59 -10.63 4.31
CA VAL A 228 -15.20 -10.94 4.62
C VAL A 228 -14.83 -10.25 5.94
N LYS A 229 -14.22 -11.02 6.86
CA LYS A 229 -13.82 -10.55 8.20
C LYS A 229 -12.36 -10.10 8.29
N VAL A 230 -11.73 -9.99 7.14
CA VAL A 230 -10.39 -9.45 6.96
C VAL A 230 -10.49 -8.34 5.94
N VAL A 231 -9.88 -7.20 6.27
CA VAL A 231 -9.81 -6.05 5.37
C VAL A 231 -9.18 -6.44 4.03
N ASN A 232 -9.58 -5.81 2.93
CA ASN A 232 -8.90 -6.02 1.66
C ASN A 232 -7.68 -5.09 1.56
N ASN A 233 -6.49 -5.65 1.35
CA ASN A 233 -5.35 -4.86 0.87
C ASN A 233 -5.76 -4.27 -0.52
N PRO A 234 -5.53 -2.98 -0.84
CA PRO A 234 -5.98 -2.31 -2.06
C PRO A 234 -5.27 -2.86 -3.31
N SER A 235 -4.29 -3.75 -3.13
CA SER A 235 -3.74 -4.58 -4.20
C SER A 235 -4.76 -5.63 -4.71
N GLY A 236 -5.89 -5.81 -4.00
CA GLY A 236 -6.93 -6.78 -4.29
C GLY A 236 -6.53 -8.20 -3.90
N SER A 237 -7.53 -9.08 -3.77
CA SER A 237 -7.33 -10.53 -3.59
C SER A 237 -6.57 -11.21 -4.75
N ASN A 238 -6.31 -10.48 -5.84
CA ASN A 238 -5.57 -10.91 -7.03
C ASN A 238 -4.18 -10.27 -7.16
N ALA A 239 -3.67 -9.61 -6.12
CA ALA A 239 -2.33 -9.03 -6.12
C ALA A 239 -1.27 -10.12 -6.32
N LYS A 240 -0.80 -10.28 -7.56
CA LYS A 240 0.27 -11.23 -7.86
C LYS A 240 1.57 -10.67 -7.30
N SER A 241 2.14 -11.35 -6.31
CA SER A 241 3.46 -11.03 -5.76
C SER A 241 4.48 -10.83 -6.87
N LEU A 242 5.34 -9.85 -6.68
CA LEU A 242 6.43 -9.47 -7.56
C LEU A 242 7.74 -9.67 -6.81
N PHE A 243 8.71 -10.23 -7.52
CA PHE A 243 10.00 -10.60 -6.98
C PHE A 243 11.10 -10.03 -7.87
N MET A 244 12.21 -9.59 -7.27
CA MET A 244 13.44 -9.22 -7.94
C MET A 244 14.54 -10.19 -7.55
N TYR A 245 14.92 -11.04 -8.48
CA TYR A 245 15.98 -12.03 -8.31
C TYR A 245 17.27 -11.60 -9.03
N ASN A 246 18.36 -12.31 -8.78
CA ASN A 246 19.46 -12.43 -9.75
C ASN A 246 19.04 -13.26 -10.98
N ARG A 247 19.91 -13.32 -11.99
CA ARG A 247 19.59 -13.89 -13.33
C ARG A 247 19.16 -15.36 -13.30
N ASP A 248 19.78 -16.17 -12.45
CA ASP A 248 19.55 -17.61 -12.28
C ASP A 248 18.46 -17.93 -11.25
N LYS A 249 17.86 -16.91 -10.62
CA LYS A 249 16.83 -17.03 -9.58
C LYS A 249 17.31 -17.73 -8.29
N THR A 250 18.61 -17.73 -8.01
CA THR A 250 19.17 -18.32 -6.78
C THR A 250 19.16 -17.36 -5.59
N ILE A 251 19.05 -16.05 -5.81
CA ILE A 251 19.02 -15.02 -4.76
C ILE A 251 17.81 -14.11 -4.98
N LEU A 252 16.99 -13.92 -3.95
CA LEU A 252 15.92 -12.94 -3.91
C LEU A 252 16.40 -11.65 -3.23
N TYR A 253 16.40 -10.53 -3.96
CA TYR A 253 16.78 -9.22 -3.42
C TYR A 253 15.62 -8.47 -2.78
N TYR A 254 14.43 -8.55 -3.39
CA TYR A 254 13.26 -7.78 -2.95
C TYR A 254 11.98 -8.39 -3.45
N SER A 255 10.91 -8.23 -2.66
CA SER A 255 9.57 -8.65 -3.03
C SER A 255 8.54 -7.64 -2.56
N SER A 256 7.49 -7.45 -3.37
CA SER A 256 6.30 -6.71 -2.96
C SER A 256 5.07 -7.24 -3.70
N THR A 257 3.89 -7.05 -3.13
CA THR A 257 2.61 -7.30 -3.82
C THR A 257 2.22 -6.16 -4.76
N GLN A 258 2.95 -5.05 -4.76
CA GLN A 258 2.64 -3.84 -5.50
C GLN A 258 3.79 -3.39 -6.37
N GLN A 259 3.50 -3.13 -7.65
CA GLN A 259 4.47 -2.55 -8.57
C GLN A 259 4.94 -1.16 -8.15
N ILE A 260 4.08 -0.38 -7.49
CA ILE A 260 4.42 0.99 -7.05
C ILE A 260 5.59 1.02 -6.06
N ASP A 261 5.81 -0.06 -5.30
CA ASP A 261 6.89 -0.14 -4.32
C ASP A 261 8.25 -0.23 -5.02
N PHE A 262 8.35 -0.99 -6.11
CA PHE A 262 9.55 -1.01 -6.97
C PHE A 262 9.80 0.37 -7.60
N ILE A 263 8.73 1.09 -7.94
CA ILE A 263 8.85 2.40 -8.59
C ILE A 263 9.31 3.46 -7.59
N LYS A 264 8.61 3.58 -6.45
CA LYS A 264 8.86 4.65 -5.47
C LYS A 264 10.09 4.37 -4.62
N ASN A 265 10.25 3.14 -4.14
CA ASN A 265 11.29 2.82 -3.14
C ASN A 265 12.64 2.51 -3.80
N LEU A 266 12.63 1.97 -5.02
CA LEU A 266 13.84 1.59 -5.75
C LEU A 266 14.14 2.48 -6.96
N ASN A 267 13.30 3.50 -7.25
CA ASN A 267 13.45 4.42 -8.39
C ASN A 267 13.51 3.75 -9.75
N ILE A 268 12.69 2.71 -9.95
CA ILE A 268 12.58 2.02 -11.24
C ILE A 268 11.40 2.63 -11.99
N SER A 269 11.60 3.19 -13.18
CA SER A 269 10.47 3.76 -13.92
C SER A 269 9.42 2.69 -14.27
N HIS A 270 8.15 3.09 -14.30
CA HIS A 270 7.04 2.18 -14.62
C HIS A 270 7.26 1.44 -15.95
N PHE A 271 7.71 2.17 -16.97
CA PHE A 271 7.99 1.61 -18.30
C PHE A 271 9.10 0.56 -18.25
N THR A 272 10.24 0.88 -17.60
CA THR A 272 11.37 -0.03 -17.48
C THR A 272 11.01 -1.28 -16.71
N PHE A 273 10.32 -1.13 -15.57
CA PHE A 273 9.84 -2.27 -14.78
C PHE A 273 8.94 -3.18 -15.62
N SER A 274 7.93 -2.60 -16.29
CA SER A 274 6.96 -3.35 -17.08
C SER A 274 7.61 -4.07 -18.26
N LYS A 275 8.55 -3.41 -18.96
CA LYS A 275 9.34 -3.99 -20.05
C LYS A 275 10.11 -5.22 -19.59
N HIS A 276 10.87 -5.09 -18.52
CA HIS A 276 11.71 -6.18 -18.01
C HIS A 276 10.87 -7.33 -17.44
N LEU A 277 9.78 -7.02 -16.73
CA LEU A 277 8.85 -8.03 -16.23
C LEU A 277 8.15 -8.81 -17.35
N LYS A 278 7.66 -8.11 -18.40
CA LYS A 278 6.95 -8.75 -19.52
C LYS A 278 7.89 -9.60 -20.37
N ASN A 279 9.08 -9.09 -20.67
CA ASN A 279 10.00 -9.74 -21.59
C ASN A 279 10.91 -10.78 -20.89
N GLY A 280 10.86 -10.88 -19.56
CA GLY A 280 11.80 -11.70 -18.79
C GLY A 280 13.27 -11.26 -18.96
N SER A 281 13.49 -10.00 -19.32
CA SER A 281 14.83 -9.45 -19.58
C SER A 281 15.43 -8.83 -18.33
N TYR A 282 16.75 -8.72 -18.27
CA TYR A 282 17.45 -8.33 -17.06
C TYR A 282 17.61 -6.82 -16.92
N TYR A 283 17.03 -6.25 -15.86
CA TYR A 283 17.23 -4.86 -15.50
C TYR A 283 18.69 -4.64 -15.07
N LEU A 284 19.32 -3.60 -15.62
CA LEU A 284 20.76 -3.30 -15.46
C LEU A 284 21.68 -4.50 -15.80
N GLY A 285 21.19 -5.44 -16.62
CA GLY A 285 21.91 -6.68 -16.95
C GLY A 285 22.06 -7.68 -15.80
N LYS A 286 21.49 -7.41 -14.62
CA LYS A 286 21.72 -8.19 -13.38
C LYS A 286 20.44 -8.73 -12.75
N TYR A 287 19.36 -7.96 -12.78
CA TYR A 287 18.16 -8.22 -11.98
C TYR A 287 17.01 -8.75 -12.83
N LEU A 288 16.38 -9.83 -12.39
CA LEU A 288 15.22 -10.41 -13.04
C LEU A 288 13.96 -10.10 -12.24
N PHE A 289 12.99 -9.41 -12.85
CA PHE A 289 11.65 -9.28 -12.28
C PHE A 289 10.80 -10.49 -12.64
N SER A 290 10.09 -11.06 -11.67
CA SER A 290 9.22 -12.21 -11.90
C SER A 290 7.97 -12.16 -11.03
N ARG A 291 6.92 -12.82 -11.51
CA ARG A 291 5.73 -13.19 -10.73
C ARG A 291 5.79 -14.62 -10.20
N GLU A 292 6.81 -15.38 -10.61
CA GLU A 292 7.00 -16.75 -10.17
C GLU A 292 7.71 -16.79 -8.81
N LEU A 293 7.15 -17.56 -7.90
CA LEU A 293 7.78 -17.88 -6.63
C LEU A 293 8.85 -18.96 -6.86
N LYS A 294 10.06 -18.74 -6.32
CA LYS A 294 11.14 -19.73 -6.30
C LYS A 294 11.59 -19.94 -4.86
N LEU A 295 10.98 -20.92 -4.20
CA LEU A 295 11.24 -21.24 -2.78
C LEU A 295 12.68 -21.64 -2.49
N ASN A 296 13.39 -22.17 -3.49
CA ASN A 296 14.79 -22.56 -3.38
C ASN A 296 15.76 -21.36 -3.47
N ALA A 297 15.25 -20.15 -3.73
CA ALA A 297 16.08 -18.96 -3.77
C ALA A 297 16.42 -18.49 -2.36
N LYS A 298 17.68 -18.12 -2.16
CA LYS A 298 18.14 -17.54 -0.91
C LYS A 298 17.70 -16.10 -0.77
N VAL A 299 16.97 -15.80 0.31
CA VAL A 299 16.55 -14.43 0.61
C VAL A 299 17.79 -13.64 1.04
N LYS A 300 18.15 -12.62 0.26
CA LYS A 300 19.28 -11.75 0.59
C LYS A 300 18.91 -10.94 1.82
N ASP A 301 19.77 -10.99 2.82
CA ASP A 301 19.67 -10.11 3.99
C ASP A 301 20.18 -8.72 3.59
N ILE A 302 19.27 -7.86 3.14
CA ILE A 302 19.58 -6.51 2.69
C ILE A 302 18.40 -5.60 3.04
N THR A 303 18.71 -4.44 3.62
CA THR A 303 17.68 -3.43 3.88
C THR A 303 17.23 -2.77 2.57
N LEU A 304 16.07 -2.12 2.60
CA LEU A 304 15.55 -1.41 1.44
C LEU A 304 16.48 -0.27 0.99
N LEU A 305 17.09 0.45 1.94
CA LEU A 305 18.03 1.53 1.67
C LEU A 305 19.32 1.01 1.02
N GLU A 306 19.93 -0.03 1.58
CA GLU A 306 21.14 -0.65 1.00
C GLU A 306 20.89 -1.16 -0.42
N LEU A 307 19.73 -1.77 -0.66
CA LEU A 307 19.36 -2.22 -1.99
C LEU A 307 19.19 -1.05 -2.97
N ALA A 308 18.54 0.04 -2.55
CA ALA A 308 18.39 1.23 -3.37
C ALA A 308 19.76 1.86 -3.70
N LEU A 309 20.67 1.95 -2.73
CA LEU A 309 22.06 2.39 -2.93
C LEU A 309 22.83 1.46 -3.89
N GLN A 310 22.66 0.14 -3.77
CA GLN A 310 23.25 -0.84 -4.68
C GLN A 310 22.77 -0.61 -6.13
N LEU A 311 21.47 -0.37 -6.32
CA LEU A 311 20.90 -0.08 -7.63
C LEU A 311 21.41 1.24 -8.22
N GLU A 312 21.60 2.28 -7.42
CA GLU A 312 22.20 3.55 -7.88
C GLU A 312 23.62 3.36 -8.40
N LYS A 313 24.45 2.58 -7.68
CA LYS A 313 25.80 2.21 -8.14
C LYS A 313 25.76 1.43 -9.46
N ASP A 314 24.84 0.47 -9.56
CA ASP A 314 24.67 -0.32 -10.79
C ASP A 314 24.18 0.52 -11.97
N ARG A 315 23.31 1.52 -11.74
CA ARG A 315 22.85 2.46 -12.78
C ARG A 315 24.00 3.28 -13.34
N LYS A 316 24.90 3.77 -12.48
CA LYS A 316 26.09 4.50 -12.91
C LYS A 316 27.01 3.64 -13.76
N LEU A 317 27.26 2.41 -13.31
CA LEU A 317 28.11 1.47 -14.04
C LEU A 317 27.49 1.12 -15.40
N PHE A 318 26.20 0.79 -15.43
CA PHE A 318 25.48 0.40 -16.64
C PHE A 318 25.32 1.55 -17.64
N ASN A 319 25.23 2.79 -17.17
CA ASN A 319 25.05 3.97 -18.01
C ASN A 319 26.34 4.82 -18.14
N LYS A 320 27.53 4.26 -17.88
CA LYS A 320 28.81 4.99 -17.87
C LYS A 320 29.04 5.86 -19.12
N ASN A 321 28.53 5.43 -20.27
CA ASN A 321 28.72 6.10 -21.56
C ASN A 321 27.52 6.98 -21.98
N LYS A 322 26.52 7.17 -21.12
CA LYS A 322 25.36 8.03 -21.42
C LYS A 322 25.53 9.39 -20.79
N PRO A 323 25.13 10.48 -21.47
CA PRO A 323 25.10 11.80 -20.86
C PRO A 323 24.13 11.79 -19.68
N LEU A 324 24.64 12.09 -18.48
CA LEU A 324 23.83 12.27 -17.28
C LEU A 324 23.57 13.76 -17.09
N ASN A 325 22.30 14.13 -16.94
CA ASN A 325 21.95 15.45 -16.45
C ASN A 325 22.45 15.60 -15.00
N SER A 326 23.21 16.65 -14.70
CA SER A 326 23.74 16.95 -13.38
C SER A 326 22.65 17.09 -12.31
N LEU A 327 21.42 17.43 -12.71
CA LEU A 327 20.24 17.58 -11.84
C LEU A 327 19.58 16.25 -11.45
N SER A 328 19.92 15.15 -12.13
CA SER A 328 19.39 13.81 -11.87
C SER A 328 20.24 12.99 -10.90
N ARG A 329 21.19 13.63 -10.19
CA ARG A 329 22.07 12.94 -9.26
C ARG A 329 21.38 12.64 -7.94
N SER A 330 21.47 11.39 -7.50
CA SER A 330 20.96 10.94 -6.22
C SER A 330 21.79 11.51 -5.05
N VAL A 331 21.09 11.89 -3.99
CA VAL A 331 21.65 12.50 -2.78
C VAL A 331 21.25 11.67 -1.57
N LEU A 332 22.21 11.27 -0.77
CA LEU A 332 22.00 10.68 0.54
C LEU A 332 22.09 11.80 1.59
N MET A 333 21.06 11.91 2.41
CA MET A 333 20.96 12.87 3.50
C MET A 333 21.08 12.12 4.82
N CYS A 334 22.09 12.47 5.61
CA CYS A 334 22.36 11.87 6.91
C CYS A 334 22.17 12.93 8.00
N TRP A 335 21.58 12.58 9.13
CA TRP A 335 21.52 13.49 10.28
C TRP A 335 22.94 13.60 10.89
N ALA A 336 23.52 14.80 10.94
CA ALA A 336 24.75 15.08 11.70
C ALA A 336 24.48 15.02 13.21
N GLN A 337 25.05 14.08 13.95
CA GLN A 337 25.01 14.22 15.41
C GLN A 337 25.83 15.45 15.81
N ASP A 338 25.18 16.52 16.25
CA ASP A 338 25.83 17.60 16.99
C ASP A 338 25.99 17.14 18.45
N ASN A 339 27.24 17.03 18.91
CA ASN A 339 27.54 16.82 20.34
C ASN A 339 27.29 18.08 21.20
N ASN A 340 26.66 19.14 20.67
CA ASN A 340 26.55 20.43 21.38
C ASN A 340 25.31 21.30 21.02
N SER A 341 24.15 20.71 20.73
CA SER A 341 22.90 21.47 20.70
C SER A 341 21.74 20.70 21.33
N VAL A 342 21.33 21.16 22.51
CA VAL A 342 20.06 20.79 23.14
C VAL A 342 18.95 21.54 22.39
N THR A 343 17.84 20.83 22.12
CA THR A 343 16.67 21.16 21.26
C THR A 343 16.91 20.76 19.79
N THR A 344 16.22 19.77 19.20
CA THR A 344 14.77 19.64 19.09
C THR A 344 14.43 18.23 18.53
N ILE A 345 13.39 17.59 19.08
CA ILE A 345 12.62 16.42 18.60
C ILE A 345 13.44 15.27 17.97
N LYS A 346 13.75 14.27 18.79
CA LYS A 346 14.10 12.92 18.33
C LYS A 346 12.85 12.27 17.70
N GLU A 347 12.68 12.40 16.39
CA GLU A 347 11.89 11.41 15.65
C GLU A 347 12.72 10.12 15.56
N GLU A 348 12.28 9.09 16.29
CA GLU A 348 12.95 7.80 16.35
C GLU A 348 13.13 7.20 14.94
N GLY A 349 14.39 6.94 14.55
CA GLY A 349 14.74 5.84 13.66
C GLY A 349 15.17 6.15 12.23
N ILE A 350 15.15 7.40 11.74
CA ILE A 350 15.62 7.70 10.37
C ILE A 350 16.96 8.44 10.42
N GLN A 351 18.05 7.67 10.40
CA GLN A 351 19.41 8.22 10.37
C GLN A 351 19.82 8.69 8.97
N GLU A 352 19.24 8.08 7.92
CA GLU A 352 19.62 8.31 6.52
C GLU A 352 18.40 8.27 5.59
N ILE A 353 18.34 9.22 4.64
CA ILE A 353 17.29 9.31 3.62
C ILE A 353 17.93 9.44 2.23
N LEU A 354 17.56 8.54 1.32
CA LEU A 354 17.99 8.58 -0.07
C LEU A 354 16.99 9.35 -0.94
N PHE A 355 17.45 10.39 -1.61
CA PHE A 355 16.72 11.12 -2.63
C PHE A 355 17.29 10.81 -4.01
N PHE A 356 16.43 10.40 -4.94
CA PHE A 356 16.85 10.03 -6.30
C PHE A 356 17.12 11.23 -7.24
N SER A 357 17.08 12.45 -6.71
CA SER A 357 17.53 13.66 -7.38
C SER A 357 17.73 14.79 -6.37
N ILE A 358 18.56 15.78 -6.72
CA ILE A 358 18.70 17.03 -5.96
C ILE A 358 17.33 17.72 -5.83
N GLY A 359 16.55 17.74 -6.90
CA GLY A 359 15.20 18.33 -6.91
C GLY A 359 14.29 17.73 -5.83
N LYS A 360 14.25 16.40 -5.71
CA LYS A 360 13.45 15.72 -4.67
C LYS A 360 13.95 16.02 -3.25
N CYS A 361 15.25 16.16 -3.06
CA CYS A 361 15.82 16.57 -1.78
C CYS A 361 15.38 18.01 -1.42
N VAL A 362 15.38 18.93 -2.39
CA VAL A 362 14.91 20.31 -2.21
C VAL A 362 13.41 20.36 -1.89
N GLU A 363 12.59 19.59 -2.60
CA GLU A 363 11.14 19.48 -2.32
C GLU A 363 10.88 18.99 -0.89
N TYR A 364 11.63 17.98 -0.44
CA TYR A 364 11.53 17.48 0.93
C TYR A 364 11.87 18.56 1.96
N LEU A 365 13.00 19.25 1.81
CA LEU A 365 13.42 20.29 2.74
C LEU A 365 12.40 21.44 2.80
N ARG A 366 11.86 21.86 1.65
CA ARG A 366 10.79 22.87 1.60
C ARG A 366 9.50 22.42 2.27
N SER A 367 9.14 21.14 2.16
CA SER A 367 7.98 20.58 2.87
C SER A 367 8.12 20.57 4.39
N LYS A 368 9.35 20.76 4.88
CA LYS A 368 9.71 20.92 6.30
C LYS A 368 9.96 22.39 6.66
N ASP A 369 9.53 23.33 5.81
CA ASP A 369 9.73 24.77 5.95
C ASP A 369 11.21 25.21 5.99
N LEU A 370 12.13 24.36 5.49
CA LEU A 370 13.54 24.68 5.36
C LEU A 370 13.83 25.29 3.98
N PRO A 371 14.40 26.51 3.90
CA PRO A 371 14.61 27.18 2.63
C PRO A 371 15.77 26.53 1.87
N ALA A 372 15.42 25.76 0.83
CA ALA A 372 16.37 25.08 -0.03
C ALA A 372 16.16 25.43 -1.51
N THR A 373 17.26 25.53 -2.25
CA THR A 373 17.30 25.59 -3.72
C THR A 373 18.34 24.61 -4.21
N GLN A 374 18.30 24.24 -5.50
CA GLN A 374 19.32 23.37 -6.07
C GLN A 374 20.72 24.00 -5.95
N THR A 375 20.83 25.30 -6.23
CA THR A 375 22.09 26.06 -6.15
C THR A 375 22.65 26.09 -4.73
N THR A 376 21.80 26.27 -3.72
CA THR A 376 22.26 26.22 -2.32
C THR A 376 22.69 24.81 -1.95
N LEU A 377 21.90 23.80 -2.29
CA LEU A 377 22.17 22.40 -1.90
C LEU A 377 23.51 21.90 -2.47
N VAL A 378 23.81 22.20 -3.74
CA VAL A 378 25.06 21.77 -4.40
C VAL A 378 26.31 22.28 -3.68
N LYS A 379 26.25 23.44 -3.00
CA LYS A 379 27.38 23.98 -2.23
C LYS A 379 27.69 23.19 -0.95
N TYR A 380 26.73 22.41 -0.45
CA TYR A 380 26.86 21.62 0.79
C TYR A 380 27.10 20.13 0.53
N ILE A 381 26.78 19.60 -0.66
CA ILE A 381 26.97 18.18 -0.96
C ILE A 381 28.46 17.82 -0.99
N ASN A 382 28.84 16.72 -0.33
CA ASN A 382 30.20 16.18 -0.21
C ASN A 382 31.21 17.09 0.51
N THR A 383 30.80 18.21 1.12
CA THR A 383 31.72 19.07 1.87
C THR A 383 31.94 18.61 3.31
N GLY A 384 31.05 17.76 3.83
CA GLY A 384 31.01 17.40 5.25
C GLY A 384 30.34 18.45 6.13
N ASN A 385 30.03 19.63 5.60
CA ASN A 385 29.33 20.67 6.32
C ASN A 385 27.85 20.34 6.48
N SER A 386 27.32 20.67 7.66
CA SER A 386 25.90 20.52 7.98
C SER A 386 25.06 21.59 7.27
N TYR A 387 23.94 21.19 6.69
CA TYR A 387 22.90 22.04 6.13
C TYR A 387 21.61 21.81 6.90
N TYR A 388 21.24 22.75 7.78
CA TYR A 388 20.11 22.60 8.71
C TYR A 388 20.15 21.28 9.51
N GLY A 389 21.33 20.91 9.99
CA GLY A 389 21.58 19.66 10.69
C GLY A 389 22.04 18.52 9.77
N TYR A 390 21.77 18.55 8.47
CA TYR A 390 22.01 17.38 7.62
C TYR A 390 23.37 17.42 6.90
N ILE A 391 24.07 16.29 6.88
CA ILE A 391 25.21 16.06 5.98
C ILE A 391 24.69 15.45 4.68
N LEU A 392 25.06 16.05 3.55
CA LEU A 392 24.59 15.64 2.23
C LEU A 392 25.74 15.02 1.43
N LYS A 393 25.47 13.87 0.79
CA LYS A 393 26.46 13.15 -0.03
C LYS A 393 25.87 12.75 -1.38
N TYR A 394 26.65 12.83 -2.45
CA TYR A 394 26.28 12.17 -3.70
C TYR A 394 26.42 10.66 -3.56
N VAL A 395 25.40 9.93 -4.01
CA VAL A 395 25.45 8.46 -4.17
C VAL A 395 26.00 8.15 -5.52
#